data_AF-A0A821NH73-F1
#
_entry.id   AF-A0A821NH73-F1
#
_cell.length_a   1.000
_cell.length_b   1.000
_cell.length_c   1.000
_cell.angle_alpha   90.00
_cell.angle_beta   90.00
_cell.angle_gamma   90.00
#
_symmetry.space_group_name_H-M   'P 1'
#
loop_
_entity.id
_entity.type
_entity.pdbx_description
1 polymer ?
#
loop_
_entity_poly.entity_id
_entity_poly.type
_entity_poly.pdbx_seq_one_letter_code
_entity_poly.pdbx_strand_id
1 'polypeptide(L)'
;IIQYIQSCLPCQQYNISRSKKPGRLQPIPPPEGPFQLIGMDYCGPFKQTPRGNQYVLCLTDYFTRWVVAAAVPDCSAKTTAEALFNEFICKYGVPAVILSDQGTHFHNQLMEAMSKLIGYNHIYSTTYHPQSNGMIERFNATFVPQIAKLENKENNNWDEFLSPVVFAYNTGTHSTTQYSPFQLLYGREPRLPTDG
;
A
#
# COMPACT_ATOMS: atom_id res chain seq x y z
N ILE A 1 -12.13 10.82 47.42
CA ILE A 1 -12.61 10.10 46.19
C ILE A 1 -11.49 9.24 45.59
N ILE A 2 -10.33 9.80 45.23
CA ILE A 2 -9.19 9.04 44.66
C ILE A 2 -8.68 7.91 45.60
N GLN A 3 -8.57 8.16 46.90
CA GLN A 3 -8.17 7.14 47.90
C GLN A 3 -9.17 5.99 48.05
N TYR A 4 -10.47 6.23 47.85
CA TYR A 4 -11.51 5.20 47.95
C TYR A 4 -11.50 4.27 46.73
N ILE A 5 -11.19 4.81 45.56
CA ILE A 5 -11.04 4.05 44.32
C ILE A 5 -9.80 3.14 44.38
N GLN A 6 -8.74 3.57 45.08
CA GLN A 6 -7.50 2.79 45.23
C GLN A 6 -7.57 1.65 46.24
N SER A 7 -8.52 1.65 47.19
CA SER A 7 -8.65 0.60 48.22
C SER A 7 -9.76 -0.42 47.94
N CYS A 8 -10.59 -0.19 46.92
CA CYS A 8 -11.72 -1.05 46.59
C CYS A 8 -11.31 -2.21 45.67
N LEU A 9 -11.27 -3.43 46.21
CA LEU A 9 -11.01 -4.68 45.47
C LEU A 9 -11.91 -4.87 44.23
N PRO A 10 -13.24 -4.65 44.30
CA PRO A 10 -14.10 -4.67 43.11
C PRO A 10 -13.69 -3.65 42.03
N CYS A 11 -13.28 -2.43 42.41
CA CYS A 11 -12.84 -1.41 41.47
C CYS A 11 -11.48 -1.74 40.84
N GLN A 12 -10.58 -2.39 41.58
CA GLN A 12 -9.30 -2.88 41.07
C GLN A 12 -9.46 -4.07 40.12
N GLN A 13 -10.42 -4.95 40.38
CA GLN A 13 -10.73 -6.09 39.50
C GLN A 13 -11.38 -5.66 38.17
N TYR A 14 -12.19 -4.59 38.18
CA TYR A 14 -12.81 -4.07 36.95
C TYR A 14 -11.87 -3.18 36.12
N ASN A 15 -10.95 -2.45 36.77
CA ASN A 15 -9.90 -1.68 36.10
C ASN A 15 -8.65 -2.54 35.86
N ILE A 16 -8.76 -3.56 35.01
CA ILE A 16 -7.58 -4.17 34.41
C ILE A 16 -6.98 -3.12 33.48
N SER A 17 -5.99 -2.38 33.99
CA SER A 17 -5.08 -1.61 33.16
C SER A 17 -4.47 -2.55 32.12
N ARG A 18 -5.00 -2.53 30.90
CA ARG A 18 -4.39 -3.17 29.72
C ARG A 18 -3.16 -2.38 29.25
N SER A 19 -2.35 -1.89 30.18
CA SER A 19 -0.98 -1.46 29.93
C SER A 19 -0.10 -2.70 29.72
N LYS A 20 -0.41 -3.50 28.69
CA LYS A 20 0.67 -4.23 28.04
C LYS A 20 1.53 -3.13 27.42
N LYS A 21 2.74 -2.94 27.95
CA LYS A 21 3.78 -2.19 27.24
C LYS A 21 3.76 -2.75 25.81
N PRO A 22 3.55 -1.94 24.75
CA PRO A 22 3.67 -2.46 23.40
C PRO A 22 5.03 -3.15 23.35
N GLY A 23 5.04 -4.44 22.97
CA GLY A 23 6.29 -5.16 22.75
C GLY A 23 7.16 -4.30 21.84
N ARG A 24 8.48 -4.29 22.07
CA ARG A 24 9.40 -3.52 21.23
C ARG A 24 9.14 -3.94 19.78
N LEU A 25 8.46 -3.08 19.02
CA LEU A 25 8.32 -3.22 17.59
C LEU A 25 9.76 -3.34 17.07
N GLN A 26 10.07 -4.39 16.33
CA GLN A 26 11.25 -4.37 15.48
C GLN A 26 10.80 -3.74 14.17
N PRO A 27 10.93 -2.41 14.00
CA PRO A 27 10.64 -1.79 12.72
C PRO A 27 11.55 -2.43 11.68
N ILE A 28 10.98 -2.77 10.53
CA ILE A 28 11.79 -3.12 9.35
C ILE A 28 12.68 -1.90 9.11
N PRO A 29 14.02 -2.06 9.05
CA PRO A 29 14.91 -0.94 8.79
C PRO A 29 14.47 -0.26 7.49
N PRO A 30 14.53 1.08 7.42
CA PRO A 30 14.17 1.79 6.20
C PRO A 30 15.04 1.24 5.06
N PRO A 31 14.47 1.02 3.86
CA PRO A 31 15.24 0.57 2.72
C PRO A 31 16.35 1.59 2.39
N GLU A 32 17.46 1.10 1.87
CA GLU A 32 18.64 1.90 1.50
C GLU A 32 18.62 2.32 0.02
N GLY A 33 17.69 1.77 -0.77
CA GLY A 33 17.53 2.12 -2.17
C GLY A 33 16.17 1.71 -2.75
N PRO A 34 15.88 2.15 -3.99
CA PRO A 34 14.63 1.84 -4.66
C PRO A 34 14.39 0.33 -4.76
N PHE A 35 13.15 -0.08 -4.58
CA PHE A 35 12.65 -1.44 -4.79
C PHE A 35 13.25 -2.52 -3.87
N GLN A 36 13.94 -2.12 -2.81
CA GLN A 36 14.35 -3.06 -1.76
C GLN A 36 13.16 -3.54 -0.93
N LEU A 37 12.18 -2.67 -0.68
CA LEU A 37 10.95 -2.99 0.05
C LEU A 37 9.75 -2.37 -0.65
N ILE A 38 8.88 -3.24 -1.16
CA ILE A 38 7.62 -2.86 -1.79
C ILE A 38 6.47 -3.24 -0.86
N GLY A 39 5.57 -2.30 -0.61
CA GLY A 39 4.27 -2.60 -0.03
C GLY A 39 3.27 -2.98 -1.10
N MET A 40 2.44 -3.99 -0.85
CA MET A 40 1.40 -4.45 -1.76
C MET A 40 0.05 -4.50 -1.02
N ASP A 41 -0.97 -3.86 -1.58
CA ASP A 41 -2.29 -3.71 -0.95
C ASP A 41 -3.41 -3.55 -1.99
N TYR A 42 -4.65 -3.79 -1.57
CA TYR A 42 -5.84 -3.62 -2.39
C TYR A 42 -6.70 -2.43 -1.94
N CYS A 43 -7.22 -1.70 -2.91
CA CYS A 43 -8.30 -0.73 -2.72
C CYS A 43 -9.59 -1.24 -3.38
N GLY A 44 -10.73 -1.05 -2.69
CA GLY A 44 -12.05 -1.37 -3.20
C GLY A 44 -12.91 -2.14 -2.18
N PRO A 45 -14.02 -2.75 -2.63
CA PRO A 45 -14.53 -2.72 -4.01
C PRO A 45 -15.04 -1.33 -4.41
N PHE A 46 -14.81 -0.96 -5.67
CA PHE A 46 -15.47 0.15 -6.36
C PHE A 46 -16.63 -0.39 -7.22
N LYS A 47 -17.50 0.46 -7.77
CA LYS A 47 -18.46 0.04 -8.79
C LYS A 47 -17.73 -0.45 -10.03
N GLN A 48 -18.17 -1.58 -10.56
CA GLN A 48 -17.54 -2.23 -11.69
C GLN A 48 -17.55 -1.34 -12.95
N THR A 49 -16.38 -1.15 -13.56
CA THR A 49 -16.23 -0.38 -14.81
C THR A 49 -16.72 -1.17 -16.02
N PRO A 50 -16.95 -0.52 -17.18
CA PRO A 50 -17.24 -1.23 -18.43
C PRO A 50 -16.18 -2.25 -18.86
N ARG A 51 -14.94 -2.11 -18.39
CA ARG A 51 -13.84 -3.07 -18.61
C ARG A 51 -13.83 -4.23 -17.62
N GLY A 52 -14.79 -4.26 -16.69
CA GLY A 52 -14.96 -5.31 -15.70
C GLY A 52 -14.15 -5.12 -14.42
N ASN A 53 -13.44 -4.01 -14.26
CA ASN A 53 -12.57 -3.76 -13.09
C ASN A 53 -13.38 -3.30 -11.88
N GLN A 54 -13.00 -3.81 -10.70
CA GLN A 54 -13.69 -3.51 -9.44
C GLN A 54 -12.72 -3.16 -8.30
N TYR A 55 -11.45 -3.50 -8.43
CA TYR A 55 -10.42 -3.27 -7.42
C TYR A 55 -9.19 -2.61 -8.03
N VAL A 56 -8.34 -2.06 -7.16
CA VAL A 56 -7.02 -1.57 -7.55
C VAL A 56 -5.97 -2.25 -6.69
N LEU A 57 -5.03 -2.96 -7.32
CA LEU A 57 -3.82 -3.43 -6.66
C LEU A 57 -2.79 -2.30 -6.67
N CYS A 58 -2.34 -1.89 -5.48
CA CYS A 58 -1.36 -0.84 -5.29
C CYS A 58 -0.02 -1.45 -4.84
N LEU A 59 1.07 -1.00 -5.46
CA LEU A 59 2.44 -1.37 -5.13
C LEU A 59 3.23 -0.10 -4.84
N THR A 60 3.76 0.02 -3.63
CA THR A 60 4.42 1.25 -3.17
C THR A 60 5.86 0.96 -2.77
N ASP A 61 6.82 1.63 -3.39
CA ASP A 61 8.22 1.59 -2.98
C ASP A 61 8.46 2.39 -1.70
N TYR A 62 9.05 1.76 -0.69
CA TYR A 62 9.25 2.39 0.61
C TYR A 62 10.41 3.38 0.63
N PHE A 63 11.30 3.34 -0.36
CA PHE A 63 12.41 4.28 -0.46
C PHE A 63 11.96 5.59 -1.12
N THR A 64 11.54 5.50 -2.38
CA THR A 64 11.18 6.65 -3.22
C THR A 64 9.74 7.11 -3.03
N ARG A 65 8.88 6.29 -2.41
CA ARG A 65 7.42 6.47 -2.38
C ARG A 65 6.76 6.33 -3.76
N TRP A 66 7.45 5.73 -4.73
CA TRP A 66 6.92 5.45 -6.05
C TRP A 66 5.74 4.48 -5.97
N VAL A 67 4.65 4.82 -6.64
CA VAL A 67 3.45 4.00 -6.69
C VAL A 67 3.23 3.44 -8.09
N VAL A 68 2.91 2.15 -8.13
CA VAL A 68 2.34 1.47 -9.29
C VAL A 68 0.94 1.02 -8.89
N ALA A 69 -0.05 1.22 -9.76
CA ALA A 69 -1.42 0.79 -9.50
C ALA A 69 -2.01 0.07 -10.71
N ALA A 70 -2.72 -1.01 -10.47
CA ALA A 70 -3.35 -1.83 -11.50
C ALA A 70 -4.85 -1.98 -11.21
N ALA A 71 -5.70 -1.59 -12.14
CA ALA A 71 -7.13 -1.88 -12.07
C ALA A 71 -7.35 -3.35 -12.39
N VAL A 72 -8.10 -4.05 -11.55
CA VAL A 72 -8.33 -5.49 -11.68
C VAL A 72 -9.79 -5.88 -11.40
N PRO A 73 -10.29 -6.99 -11.97
CA PRO A 73 -11.67 -7.43 -11.78
C PRO A 73 -11.94 -8.02 -10.38
N ASP A 74 -10.93 -8.64 -9.76
CA ASP A 74 -11.06 -9.31 -8.47
C ASP A 74 -9.73 -9.29 -7.69
N CYS A 75 -9.79 -9.71 -6.42
CA CYS A 75 -8.61 -9.93 -5.59
C CYS A 75 -8.21 -11.41 -5.57
N SER A 76 -8.38 -12.18 -6.65
CA SER A 76 -7.91 -13.57 -6.64
C SER A 76 -6.38 -13.63 -6.67
N ALA A 77 -5.80 -14.68 -6.09
CA ALA A 77 -4.36 -14.89 -6.12
C ALA A 77 -3.78 -14.88 -7.55
N LYS A 78 -4.54 -15.40 -8.52
CA LYS A 78 -4.15 -15.41 -9.94
C LYS A 78 -4.06 -13.98 -10.48
N THR A 79 -5.11 -13.19 -10.26
CA THR A 79 -5.15 -11.78 -10.66
C THR A 79 -4.04 -10.98 -9.99
N THR A 80 -3.77 -11.22 -8.70
CA THR A 80 -2.65 -10.60 -7.99
C THR A 80 -1.30 -10.96 -8.61
N ALA A 81 -1.04 -12.24 -8.88
CA ALA A 81 0.21 -12.71 -9.46
C ALA A 81 0.45 -12.13 -10.86
N GLU A 82 -0.59 -12.14 -11.73
CA GLU A 82 -0.53 -11.58 -13.07
C GLU A 82 -0.28 -10.07 -13.04
N ALA A 83 -1.00 -9.33 -12.18
CA ALA A 83 -0.82 -7.89 -12.05
C ALA A 83 0.57 -7.54 -11.49
N LEU A 84 1.03 -8.21 -10.43
CA LEU A 84 2.37 -8.02 -9.86
C LEU A 84 3.46 -8.28 -10.92
N PHE A 85 3.32 -9.36 -11.69
CA PHE A 85 4.29 -9.72 -12.72
C PHE A 85 4.35 -8.66 -13.83
N ASN A 86 3.20 -8.35 -14.43
CA ASN A 86 3.13 -7.49 -15.61
C ASN A 86 3.35 -6.01 -15.28
N GLU A 87 2.77 -5.53 -14.18
CA GLU A 87 2.78 -4.11 -13.84
C GLU A 87 4.00 -3.69 -13.04
N PHE A 88 4.64 -4.62 -12.32
CA PHE A 88 5.82 -4.32 -11.53
C PHE A 88 7.07 -5.02 -12.07
N ILE A 89 7.12 -6.35 -11.97
CA ILE A 89 8.36 -7.11 -12.19
C ILE A 89 8.91 -6.90 -13.60
N CYS A 90 8.06 -6.96 -14.63
CA CYS A 90 8.47 -6.75 -16.02
C CYS A 90 8.95 -5.32 -16.32
N LYS A 91 8.54 -4.33 -15.51
CA LYS A 91 8.82 -2.90 -15.76
C LYS A 91 9.96 -2.35 -14.90
N TYR A 92 10.12 -2.86 -13.69
CA TYR A 92 11.04 -2.33 -12.67
C TYR A 92 12.06 -3.36 -12.16
N GLY A 93 11.90 -4.63 -12.53
CA GLY A 93 12.71 -5.73 -12.03
C GLY A 93 12.16 -6.37 -10.75
N VAL A 94 12.89 -7.37 -10.25
CA VAL A 94 12.49 -8.13 -9.06
C VAL A 94 12.86 -7.35 -7.79
N PRO A 95 11.90 -7.03 -6.90
CA PRO A 95 12.21 -6.39 -5.63
C PRO A 95 12.84 -7.39 -4.66
N ALA A 96 13.59 -6.90 -3.67
CA ALA A 96 14.17 -7.78 -2.65
C ALA A 96 13.09 -8.33 -1.69
N VAL A 97 12.19 -7.46 -1.24
CA VAL A 97 11.12 -7.79 -0.30
C VAL A 97 9.78 -7.21 -0.75
N ILE A 98 8.72 -8.02 -0.70
CA ILE A 98 7.34 -7.58 -0.82
C ILE A 98 6.65 -7.76 0.55
N LEU A 99 6.01 -6.71 1.03
CA LEU A 99 5.24 -6.68 2.26
C LEU A 99 3.75 -6.50 1.95
N SER A 100 2.91 -7.40 2.43
CA SER A 100 1.45 -7.29 2.30
C SER A 100 0.75 -7.64 3.62
N ASP A 101 -0.59 -7.51 3.67
CA ASP A 101 -1.36 -8.14 4.74
C ASP A 101 -1.45 -9.68 4.56
N GLN A 102 -2.05 -10.35 5.55
CA GLN A 102 -2.25 -11.81 5.56
C GLN A 102 -3.54 -12.25 4.83
N GLY A 103 -4.14 -11.39 4.03
CA GLY A 103 -5.30 -11.71 3.21
C GLY A 103 -5.02 -12.91 2.31
N THR A 104 -6.02 -13.75 2.09
CA THR A 104 -5.91 -14.99 1.31
C THR A 104 -5.45 -14.77 -0.14
N HIS A 105 -5.65 -13.56 -0.64
CA HIS A 105 -5.21 -13.11 -1.97
C HIS A 105 -3.69 -12.90 -2.04
N PHE A 106 -3.04 -12.56 -0.93
CA PHE A 106 -1.59 -12.46 -0.83
C PHE A 106 -0.94 -13.69 -0.22
N HIS A 107 -1.60 -14.34 0.74
CA HIS A 107 -1.07 -15.50 1.45
C HIS A 107 -1.71 -16.80 0.93
N ASN A 108 -1.09 -17.37 -0.10
CA ASN A 108 -1.51 -18.62 -0.73
C ASN A 108 -0.35 -19.30 -1.46
N GLN A 109 -0.57 -20.55 -1.88
CA GLN A 109 0.45 -21.37 -2.54
C GLN A 109 0.94 -20.80 -3.88
N LEU A 110 0.08 -20.07 -4.61
CA LEU A 110 0.47 -19.46 -5.88
C LEU A 110 1.49 -18.34 -5.65
N MET A 111 1.22 -17.46 -4.69
CA MET A 111 2.14 -16.37 -4.32
C MET A 111 3.44 -16.92 -3.74
N GLU A 112 3.39 -18.00 -2.95
CA GLU A 112 4.58 -18.69 -2.44
C GLU A 112 5.40 -19.34 -3.56
N ALA A 113 4.76 -19.97 -4.54
CA ALA A 113 5.45 -20.55 -5.69
C ALA A 113 6.10 -19.46 -6.55
N MET A 114 5.39 -18.36 -6.78
CA MET A 114 5.89 -17.22 -7.54
C MET A 114 7.09 -16.56 -6.85
N SER A 115 7.04 -16.36 -5.53
CA SER A 115 8.15 -15.75 -4.79
C SER A 115 9.42 -16.60 -4.87
N LYS A 116 9.30 -17.92 -4.75
CA LYS A 116 10.41 -18.87 -4.93
C LYS A 116 10.96 -18.88 -6.36
N LEU A 117 10.08 -18.82 -7.36
CA LEU A 117 10.48 -18.88 -8.77
C LEU A 117 11.19 -17.60 -9.23
N ILE A 118 10.63 -16.44 -8.86
CA ILE A 118 11.13 -15.13 -9.28
C ILE A 118 12.27 -14.63 -8.39
N GLY A 119 12.30 -15.06 -7.12
CA GLY A 119 13.39 -14.77 -6.19
C GLY A 119 13.20 -13.53 -5.32
N TYR A 120 11.96 -13.14 -5.01
CA TYR A 120 11.66 -12.11 -4.00
C TYR A 120 11.26 -12.74 -2.66
N ASN A 121 11.53 -12.06 -1.54
CA ASN A 121 11.04 -12.49 -0.23
C ASN A 121 9.66 -11.87 0.05
N HIS A 122 8.64 -12.69 0.26
CA HIS A 122 7.30 -12.21 0.63
C HIS A 122 7.13 -12.28 2.15
N ILE A 123 7.03 -11.12 2.78
CA ILE A 123 6.74 -10.99 4.21
C ILE A 123 5.32 -10.45 4.42
N TYR A 124 4.77 -10.76 5.58
CA TYR A 124 3.41 -10.33 5.93
C TYR A 124 3.45 -9.39 7.12
N SER A 125 2.61 -8.36 7.07
CA SER A 125 2.43 -7.47 8.19
C SER A 125 1.81 -8.25 9.36
N THR A 126 2.39 -8.10 10.55
CA THR A 126 1.62 -8.35 11.77
C THR A 126 0.65 -7.18 11.96
N THR A 127 -0.44 -7.38 12.70
CA THR A 127 -1.56 -6.44 12.88
C THR A 127 -1.18 -5.02 13.35
N TYR A 128 0.10 -4.72 13.63
CA TYR A 128 0.58 -3.40 14.01
C TYR A 128 1.99 -3.11 13.43
N HIS A 129 2.06 -2.64 12.18
CA HIS A 129 3.24 -1.94 11.64
C HIS A 129 2.87 -0.53 11.17
N PRO A 130 2.83 0.46 12.09
CA PRO A 130 2.34 1.81 11.80
C PRO A 130 3.09 2.54 10.67
N GLN A 131 4.40 2.28 10.53
CA GLN A 131 5.22 2.92 9.49
C GLN A 131 5.01 2.31 8.10
N SER A 132 4.71 1.01 8.05
CA SER A 132 4.48 0.28 6.80
C SER A 132 3.04 0.44 6.31
N ASN A 133 2.08 0.26 7.19
CA ASN A 133 0.69 0.52 6.85
C ASN A 133 0.45 2.01 6.57
N GLY A 134 1.00 2.91 7.38
CA GLY A 134 0.80 4.37 7.24
C GLY A 134 1.34 4.98 5.93
N MET A 135 2.15 4.23 5.19
CA MET A 135 2.73 4.59 3.89
C MET A 135 1.72 4.38 2.77
N ILE A 136 1.24 3.14 2.66
CA ILE A 136 0.22 2.73 1.69
C ILE A 136 -1.12 3.39 2.03
N GLU A 137 -1.47 3.47 3.32
CA GLU A 137 -2.67 4.16 3.80
C GLU A 137 -2.72 5.63 3.35
N ARG A 138 -1.56 6.32 3.27
CA ARG A 138 -1.51 7.71 2.79
C ARG A 138 -1.77 7.83 1.28
N PHE A 139 -1.23 6.92 0.48
CA PHE A 139 -1.57 6.86 -0.94
C PHE A 139 -3.06 6.56 -1.10
N ASN A 140 -3.56 5.50 -0.46
CA ASN A 140 -4.96 5.09 -0.52
C ASN A 140 -5.90 6.21 -0.04
N ALA A 141 -5.56 6.94 1.03
CA ALA A 141 -6.35 8.07 1.52
C ALA A 141 -6.40 9.25 0.54
N THR A 142 -5.39 9.41 -0.32
CA THR A 142 -5.37 10.44 -1.38
C THR A 142 -6.11 9.94 -2.62
N PHE A 143 -5.92 8.67 -2.95
CA PHE A 143 -6.35 8.01 -4.17
C PHE A 143 -7.84 7.62 -4.15
N VAL A 144 -8.30 6.95 -3.09
CA VAL A 144 -9.67 6.44 -2.96
C VAL A 144 -10.72 7.54 -3.12
N PRO A 145 -10.59 8.74 -2.51
CA PRO A 145 -11.56 9.82 -2.73
C PRO A 145 -11.61 10.34 -4.17
N GLN A 146 -10.49 10.29 -4.90
CA GLN A 146 -10.45 10.69 -6.31
C GLN A 146 -11.19 9.67 -7.19
N ILE A 147 -10.95 8.38 -6.96
CA ILE A 147 -11.66 7.30 -7.66
C ILE A 147 -13.16 7.32 -7.36
N ALA A 148 -13.55 7.47 -6.09
CA ALA A 148 -14.96 7.55 -5.70
C ALA A 148 -15.71 8.72 -6.35
N LYS A 149 -15.04 9.86 -6.60
CA LYS A 149 -15.64 10.97 -7.35
C LYS A 149 -15.88 10.65 -8.83
N LEU A 150 -15.02 9.81 -9.42
CA LEU A 150 -15.14 9.39 -10.82
C LEU A 150 -16.19 8.29 -10.99
N GLU A 151 -16.32 7.43 -9.99
CA GLU A 151 -17.32 6.38 -9.91
C GLU A 151 -18.77 6.90 -10.01
N ASN A 152 -19.00 8.08 -9.42
CA ASN A 152 -20.32 8.72 -9.39
C ASN A 152 -20.67 9.49 -10.68
N LYS A 153 -19.83 9.43 -11.72
CA LYS A 153 -20.13 10.01 -13.04
C LYS A 153 -20.82 8.97 -13.95
N GLU A 154 -21.55 9.46 -14.97
CA GLU A 154 -22.42 8.64 -15.82
C GLU A 154 -21.77 7.36 -16.38
N ASN A 155 -20.49 7.42 -16.74
CA ASN A 155 -19.79 6.30 -17.40
C ASN A 155 -19.08 5.32 -16.46
N ASN A 156 -18.92 5.64 -15.17
CA ASN A 156 -18.18 4.84 -14.19
C ASN A 156 -16.84 4.27 -14.73
N ASN A 157 -16.05 5.11 -15.39
CA ASN A 157 -14.81 4.74 -16.07
C ASN A 157 -13.58 5.11 -15.22
N TRP A 158 -13.66 4.91 -13.90
CA TRP A 158 -12.60 5.34 -12.98
C TRP A 158 -11.25 4.70 -13.29
N ASP A 159 -11.24 3.51 -13.87
CA ASP A 159 -10.02 2.78 -14.25
C ASP A 159 -9.24 3.46 -15.39
N GLU A 160 -9.88 4.31 -16.20
CA GLU A 160 -9.22 5.10 -17.26
C GLU A 160 -8.38 6.24 -16.67
N PHE A 161 -8.77 6.74 -15.50
CA PHE A 161 -8.09 7.83 -14.81
C PHE A 161 -6.98 7.33 -13.87
N LEU A 162 -6.82 6.02 -13.73
CA LEU A 162 -5.81 5.43 -12.85
C LEU A 162 -4.39 5.91 -13.19
N SER A 163 -4.02 5.83 -14.48
CA SER A 163 -2.69 6.25 -14.93
C SER A 163 -2.43 7.75 -14.72
N PRO A 164 -3.34 8.68 -15.11
CA PRO A 164 -3.20 10.10 -14.79
C PRO A 164 -3.05 10.39 -13.28
N VAL A 165 -3.82 9.71 -12.43
CA VAL A 165 -3.77 9.91 -10.98
C VAL A 165 -2.44 9.43 -10.40
N VAL A 166 -1.99 8.23 -10.78
CA VAL A 166 -0.69 7.70 -10.35
C VAL A 166 0.46 8.58 -10.83
N PHE A 167 0.39 9.08 -12.06
CA PHE A 167 1.37 10.02 -12.58
C PHE A 167 1.44 11.29 -11.74
N ALA A 168 0.28 11.92 -11.48
CA ALA A 168 0.21 13.13 -10.65
C ALA A 168 0.75 12.92 -9.23
N TYR A 169 0.50 11.75 -8.63
CA TYR A 169 1.09 11.37 -7.35
C TYR A 169 2.61 11.25 -7.44
N ASN A 170 3.10 10.48 -8.41
CA ASN A 170 4.54 10.21 -8.56
C ASN A 170 5.34 11.45 -8.93
N THR A 171 4.75 12.45 -9.58
CA THR A 171 5.43 13.72 -9.91
C THR A 171 5.17 14.83 -8.88
N GLY A 172 4.28 14.61 -7.92
CA GLY A 172 3.96 15.60 -6.89
C GLY A 172 5.00 15.62 -5.77
N THR A 173 5.40 16.82 -5.32
CA THR A 173 6.33 16.96 -4.19
C THR A 173 5.67 16.51 -2.89
N HIS A 174 6.27 15.54 -2.20
CA HIS A 174 5.78 15.09 -0.90
C HIS A 174 6.41 15.91 0.23
N SER A 175 5.60 16.38 1.18
CA SER A 175 6.06 17.19 2.32
C SER A 175 7.07 16.47 3.23
N THR A 176 7.07 15.14 3.23
CA THR A 176 7.99 14.33 4.06
C THR A 176 9.37 14.17 3.44
N THR A 177 9.47 14.10 2.11
CA THR A 177 10.73 13.93 1.39
C THR A 177 11.25 15.24 0.82
N GLN A 178 10.41 16.26 0.66
CA GLN A 178 10.69 17.50 -0.09
C GLN A 178 11.01 17.28 -1.59
N TYR A 179 10.91 16.03 -2.05
CA TYR A 179 11.10 15.60 -3.43
C TYR A 179 9.89 14.76 -3.87
N SER A 180 9.59 14.78 -5.16
CA SER A 180 8.63 13.85 -5.76
C SER A 180 9.20 12.43 -5.82
N PRO A 181 8.33 11.40 -5.79
CA PRO A 181 8.76 10.03 -6.05
C PRO A 181 9.54 9.86 -7.36
N PHE A 182 9.17 10.62 -8.40
CA PHE A 182 9.84 10.62 -9.69
C PHE A 182 11.29 11.09 -9.58
N GLN A 183 11.55 12.20 -8.88
CA GLN A 183 12.91 12.69 -8.65
C GLN A 183 13.74 11.68 -7.86
N LEU A 184 13.16 11.06 -6.83
CA LEU A 184 13.86 10.07 -6.00
C LEU A 184 14.19 8.79 -6.77
N LEU A 185 13.33 8.38 -7.70
CA LEU A 185 13.54 7.18 -8.50
C LEU A 185 14.48 7.40 -9.69
N TYR A 186 14.29 8.49 -10.44
CA TYR A 186 15.00 8.73 -11.70
C TYR A 186 16.17 9.72 -11.57
N GLY A 187 16.36 10.35 -10.41
CA GLY A 187 17.42 11.34 -10.19
C GLY A 187 17.26 12.62 -11.03
N ARG A 188 16.05 12.90 -11.55
CA ARG A 188 15.75 14.07 -12.37
C ARG A 188 14.31 14.52 -12.20
N GLU A 189 14.03 15.78 -12.54
CA GLU A 189 12.66 16.28 -12.61
C GLU A 189 11.86 15.59 -13.74
N PRO A 190 10.56 15.33 -13.51
CA PRO A 190 9.66 15.02 -14.61
C PRO A 190 9.47 16.27 -15.47
N ARG A 191 9.36 16.09 -16.80
CA ARG A 191 8.84 17.14 -17.67
C ARG A 191 7.32 17.03 -17.66
N LEU A 192 6.66 18.04 -17.12
CA LEU A 192 5.20 18.11 -17.03
C LEU A 192 4.61 18.82 -18.26
N PRO A 193 3.34 18.54 -18.61
CA PRO A 193 2.64 19.27 -19.67
C PRO A 193 2.56 20.79 -19.43
N THR A 194 2.75 21.23 -18.19
CA THR A 194 2.76 22.64 -17.80
C THR A 194 4.10 23.35 -18.03
N ASP A 195 5.17 22.60 -18.28
CA ASP A 195 6.55 23.12 -18.34
C ASP A 195 6.92 23.64 -19.74
N GLY A 196 5.97 24.30 -20.41
CA GLY A 196 6.02 24.71 -21.82
C GLY A 196 7.35 25.29 -22.30
#